data_AF-G5E1C6-F1
#
_entry.id   AF-G5E1C6-F1
#
_cell.length_a   1.000
_cell.length_b   1.000
_cell.length_c   1.000
_cell.angle_alpha   90.00
_cell.angle_beta   90.00
_cell.angle_gamma   90.00
#
_symmetry.space_group_name_H-M   'P 1'
#
loop_
_entity.id
_entity.type
_entity.pdbx_description
1 polymer ?
#
loop_
_entity_poly.entity_id
_entity_poly.type
_entity_poly.pdbx_seq_one_letter_code
_entity_poly.pdbx_strand_id
1 'polypeptide(L)'
;IKGKFQDNFEFVQWFKKCFDANYDEYDPLLARQGQDLAPPPNPGDQGFNKPKKPIGTAVPQRTSPTGPKTMQPPVRLQNVELNQQLMELKLTVDGLEKERDFYFSKLRDIELICQEHESENVGVLSKITDILYATE
;
A
#
# COMPACT_ATOMS: atom_id res chain seq x y z
N ILE A 1 -24.14 -2.91 13.45
CA ILE A 1 -22.71 -2.81 13.06
C ILE A 1 -22.18 -1.46 13.55
N LYS A 2 -21.02 -1.41 14.22
CA LYS A 2 -20.52 -0.20 14.91
C LYS A 2 -19.66 0.74 14.03
N GLY A 3 -19.34 0.33 12.80
CA GLY A 3 -18.64 1.18 11.82
C GLY A 3 -17.25 1.64 12.24
N LYS A 4 -16.53 0.86 13.05
CA LYS A 4 -15.17 1.20 13.47
C LYS A 4 -14.24 1.22 12.25
N PHE A 5 -13.34 2.21 12.21
CA PHE A 5 -12.42 2.38 11.10
C PHE A 5 -11.53 1.14 10.88
N GLN A 6 -10.91 0.63 11.93
CA GLN A 6 -10.00 -0.53 11.85
C GLN A 6 -10.71 -1.76 11.25
N ASP A 7 -11.83 -2.17 11.85
CA ASP A 7 -12.61 -3.33 11.40
C ASP A 7 -13.08 -3.16 9.94
N ASN A 8 -13.53 -1.96 9.56
CA ASN A 8 -13.96 -1.66 8.21
C ASN A 8 -12.79 -1.67 7.21
N PHE A 9 -11.63 -1.15 7.59
CA PHE A 9 -10.45 -1.07 6.74
C PHE A 9 -9.88 -2.48 6.47
N GLU A 10 -9.74 -3.30 7.51
CA GLU A 10 -9.33 -4.70 7.38
C GLU A 10 -10.30 -5.51 6.51
N PHE A 11 -11.61 -5.31 6.69
CA PHE A 11 -12.62 -5.94 5.85
C PHE A 11 -12.49 -5.54 4.38
N VAL A 12 -12.33 -4.25 4.07
CA VAL A 12 -12.20 -3.78 2.68
C VAL A 12 -10.90 -4.29 2.05
N GLN A 13 -9.81 -4.43 2.80
CA GLN A 13 -8.57 -5.03 2.30
C GLN A 13 -8.76 -6.50 1.89
N TRP A 14 -9.43 -7.30 2.72
CA TRP A 14 -9.76 -8.68 2.37
C TRP A 14 -10.76 -8.75 1.20
N PHE A 15 -11.82 -7.92 1.26
CA PHE A 15 -12.85 -7.88 0.25
C PHE A 15 -12.27 -7.49 -1.11
N LYS A 16 -11.31 -6.57 -1.16
CA LYS A 16 -10.62 -6.19 -2.39
C LYS A 16 -9.88 -7.38 -3.00
N LYS A 17 -9.16 -8.17 -2.19
CA LYS A 17 -8.48 -9.39 -2.66
C LYS A 17 -9.49 -10.42 -3.20
N CYS A 18 -10.60 -10.63 -2.50
CA CYS A 18 -11.65 -11.53 -2.97
C CYS A 18 -12.33 -11.02 -4.24
N PHE A 19 -12.65 -9.73 -4.32
CA PHE A 19 -13.26 -9.12 -5.47
C PHE A 19 -12.34 -9.24 -6.69
N ASP A 20 -11.07 -8.90 -6.55
CA ASP A 20 -10.10 -8.98 -7.65
C ASP A 20 -9.96 -10.39 -8.24
N ALA A 21 -10.10 -11.43 -7.41
CA ALA A 21 -10.00 -12.83 -7.84
C ALA A 21 -11.28 -13.37 -8.47
N ASN A 22 -12.44 -12.74 -8.25
CA ASN A 22 -13.74 -13.28 -8.62
C ASN A 22 -14.60 -12.29 -9.43
N TYR A 23 -14.05 -11.16 -9.85
CA TYR A 23 -14.82 -10.12 -10.53
C TYR A 23 -15.10 -10.48 -11.99
N ASP A 24 -16.38 -10.43 -12.35
CA ASP A 24 -16.89 -10.46 -13.71
C ASP A 24 -17.56 -9.13 -14.07
N GLU A 25 -17.83 -8.90 -15.36
CA GLU A 25 -18.49 -7.67 -15.83
C GLU A 25 -19.87 -7.50 -15.17
N TYR A 26 -20.05 -6.39 -14.45
CA TYR A 26 -21.23 -6.09 -13.65
C TYR A 26 -21.71 -4.67 -13.91
N ASP A 27 -23.00 -4.52 -14.23
CA ASP A 27 -23.67 -3.22 -14.35
C ASP A 27 -24.31 -2.83 -13.00
N PRO A 28 -23.71 -1.87 -12.26
CA PRO A 28 -24.22 -1.46 -10.97
C PRO A 28 -25.52 -0.65 -11.04
N LEU A 29 -25.82 0.01 -12.17
CA LEU A 29 -27.04 0.81 -12.31
C LEU A 29 -28.24 -0.10 -12.55
N LEU A 30 -28.09 -1.09 -13.43
CA LEU A 30 -29.12 -2.09 -13.71
C LEU A 30 -29.46 -2.88 -12.45
N ALA A 31 -28.44 -3.37 -11.73
CA ALA A 31 -28.64 -4.18 -10.52
C ALA A 31 -29.34 -3.40 -9.39
N ARG A 32 -29.17 -2.08 -9.35
CA ARG A 32 -29.79 -1.19 -8.36
C ARG A 32 -31.11 -0.58 -8.82
N GLN A 33 -31.61 -1.02 -9.98
CA GLN A 33 -32.87 -0.52 -10.56
C GLN A 33 -32.88 1.01 -10.74
N GLY A 34 -31.72 1.62 -10.99
CA GLY A 34 -31.59 3.07 -11.15
C GLY A 34 -31.76 3.89 -9.86
N GLN A 35 -31.65 3.29 -8.66
CA GLN A 35 -31.63 4.06 -7.41
C GLN A 35 -30.28 4.78 -7.22
N ASP A 36 -30.31 6.11 -7.28
CA ASP A 36 -29.15 6.96 -6.99
C ASP A 36 -28.74 6.91 -5.50
N LEU A 37 -27.42 6.89 -5.29
CA LEU A 37 -26.77 6.78 -3.98
C LEU A 37 -26.80 8.05 -3.13
N ALA A 38 -27.23 9.17 -3.70
CA ALA A 38 -27.23 10.42 -2.98
C ALA A 38 -28.18 10.28 -1.78
N PRO A 39 -27.68 10.36 -0.53
CA PRO A 39 -28.55 10.62 0.59
C PRO A 39 -29.30 11.91 0.24
N PRO A 40 -30.64 11.97 0.36
CA PRO A 40 -31.33 13.24 0.21
C PRO A 40 -30.66 14.24 1.17
N PRO A 41 -30.31 15.46 0.71
CA PRO A 41 -29.81 16.50 1.62
C PRO A 41 -30.85 16.63 2.72
N ASN A 42 -30.46 16.38 3.97
CA ASN A 42 -31.36 16.26 5.10
C ASN A 42 -32.25 17.51 5.17
N PRO A 43 -33.55 17.45 4.82
CA PRO A 43 -34.41 18.62 4.89
C PRO A 43 -34.97 18.64 6.32
N GLY A 44 -34.47 19.56 7.13
CA GLY A 44 -35.23 20.02 8.28
C GLY A 44 -36.63 20.41 7.81
N ASP A 45 -37.64 19.97 8.57
CA ASP A 45 -39.04 20.42 8.59
C ASP A 45 -39.61 21.07 7.32
N GLN A 46 -40.56 20.38 6.66
CA GLN A 46 -41.93 20.88 6.41
C GLN A 46 -42.70 20.01 5.39
N GLY A 47 -43.84 19.47 5.82
CA GLY A 47 -45.13 19.66 5.14
C GLY A 47 -45.43 19.04 3.75
N PHE A 48 -46.43 18.14 3.76
CA PHE A 48 -47.52 17.97 2.77
C PHE A 48 -47.30 17.24 1.42
N ASN A 49 -47.94 16.06 1.33
CA ASN A 49 -48.78 15.50 0.23
C ASN A 49 -48.35 15.57 -1.25
N LYS A 50 -48.12 14.40 -1.91
CA LYS A 50 -48.92 13.81 -3.04
C LYS A 50 -48.27 12.55 -3.69
N PRO A 51 -49.00 11.76 -4.53
CA PRO A 51 -48.99 10.29 -4.49
C PRO A 51 -48.23 9.55 -5.61
N LYS A 52 -48.00 8.25 -5.35
CA LYS A 52 -47.39 7.21 -6.20
C LYS A 52 -48.19 6.88 -7.47
N LYS A 53 -47.49 6.45 -8.53
CA LYS A 53 -48.01 5.57 -9.62
C LYS A 53 -46.94 4.54 -10.08
N PRO A 54 -47.33 3.39 -10.69
CA PRO A 54 -46.62 2.11 -10.55
C PRO A 54 -46.04 1.47 -11.84
N ILE A 55 -45.07 0.56 -11.62
CA ILE A 55 -44.73 -0.74 -12.26
C ILE A 55 -44.76 -0.89 -13.79
N GLY A 56 -43.66 -1.41 -14.35
CA GLY A 56 -43.62 -2.07 -15.68
C GLY A 56 -42.46 -3.07 -15.82
N THR A 57 -42.80 -4.31 -16.15
CA THR A 57 -41.99 -5.53 -16.28
C THR A 57 -41.32 -5.70 -17.65
N ALA A 58 -40.14 -6.36 -17.73
CA ALA A 58 -39.80 -7.48 -18.65
C ALA A 58 -38.30 -7.54 -19.09
N VAL A 59 -37.74 -8.74 -19.10
CA VAL A 59 -36.45 -9.18 -19.72
C VAL A 59 -36.78 -9.85 -21.08
N PRO A 60 -35.87 -9.94 -22.08
CA PRO A 60 -34.92 -11.07 -22.17
C PRO A 60 -33.54 -10.82 -22.86
N GLN A 61 -32.61 -11.72 -22.51
CA GLN A 61 -31.29 -12.14 -23.03
C GLN A 61 -30.81 -11.77 -24.46
N ARG A 62 -29.47 -11.64 -24.61
CA ARG A 62 -28.76 -12.06 -25.83
C ARG A 62 -27.32 -12.56 -25.57
N THR A 63 -27.02 -13.71 -26.15
CA THR A 63 -25.74 -14.46 -26.18
C THR A 63 -24.80 -13.95 -27.28
N SER A 64 -23.47 -13.95 -27.07
CA SER A 64 -22.46 -13.90 -28.16
C SER A 64 -21.11 -14.52 -27.73
N PRO A 65 -20.32 -15.11 -28.66
CA PRO A 65 -19.30 -16.12 -28.35
C PRO A 65 -17.87 -15.58 -28.20
N THR A 66 -17.07 -16.30 -27.41
CA THR A 66 -15.69 -16.03 -27.01
C THR A 66 -14.67 -16.51 -28.06
N GLY A 67 -13.75 -15.64 -28.48
CA GLY A 67 -12.52 -16.02 -29.21
C GLY A 67 -11.33 -16.14 -28.25
N PRO A 68 -10.37 -17.06 -28.49
CA PRO A 68 -9.25 -17.27 -27.58
C PRO A 68 -8.17 -16.19 -27.78
N LYS A 69 -8.03 -15.29 -26.80
CA LYS A 69 -6.86 -14.41 -26.69
C LYS A 69 -5.89 -15.01 -25.67
N THR A 70 -4.69 -15.29 -26.12
CA THR A 70 -3.51 -15.61 -25.31
C THR A 70 -3.36 -14.56 -24.22
N MET A 71 -3.62 -14.95 -22.97
CA MET A 71 -3.53 -14.04 -21.83
C MET A 71 -2.07 -13.87 -21.43
N GLN A 72 -1.51 -12.71 -21.75
CA GLN A 72 -0.38 -12.20 -20.97
C GLN A 72 -0.84 -12.05 -19.51
N PRO A 73 0.05 -12.28 -18.53
CA PRO A 73 -0.29 -12.07 -17.13
C PRO A 73 -0.83 -10.63 -16.98
N PRO A 74 -1.97 -10.44 -16.30
CA PRO A 74 -2.59 -9.13 -16.23
C PRO A 74 -1.61 -8.18 -15.52
N VAL A 75 -1.26 -7.08 -16.21
CA VAL A 75 -0.36 -6.00 -15.76
C VAL A 75 -0.61 -5.57 -14.30
N ARG A 76 -1.82 -5.78 -13.79
CA ARG A 76 -2.22 -5.51 -12.41
C ARG A 76 -1.56 -6.43 -11.37
N LEU A 77 -1.33 -7.72 -11.65
CA LEU A 77 -0.60 -8.62 -10.75
C LEU A 77 0.88 -8.20 -10.63
N GLN A 78 1.49 -7.82 -11.75
CA GLN A 78 2.85 -7.27 -11.78
C GLN A 78 2.98 -6.01 -10.91
N ASN A 79 1.95 -5.15 -10.90
CA ASN A 79 1.95 -3.93 -10.07
C ASN A 79 1.90 -4.25 -8.57
N VAL A 80 1.16 -5.27 -8.14
CA VAL A 80 1.08 -5.68 -6.73
C VAL A 80 2.43 -6.23 -6.27
N GLU A 81 3.04 -7.10 -7.07
CA GLU A 81 4.35 -7.68 -6.79
C GLU A 81 5.45 -6.61 -6.75
N LEU A 82 5.44 -5.68 -7.71
CA LEU A 82 6.40 -4.57 -7.75
C LEU A 82 6.27 -3.64 -6.53
N ASN A 83 5.04 -3.35 -6.09
CA ASN A 83 4.82 -2.57 -4.87
C ASN A 83 5.32 -3.29 -3.61
N GLN A 84 5.20 -4.63 -3.56
CA GLN A 84 5.72 -5.42 -2.45
C GLN A 84 7.26 -5.40 -2.42
N GLN A 85 7.91 -5.57 -3.57
CA GLN A 85 9.37 -5.46 -3.70
C GLN A 85 9.87 -4.07 -3.29
N LEU A 86 9.16 -2.99 -3.68
CA LEU A 86 9.50 -1.64 -3.25
C LEU A 86 9.38 -1.44 -1.74
N MET A 87 8.38 -2.05 -1.09
CA MET A 87 8.22 -1.98 0.36
C MET A 87 9.34 -2.74 1.08
N GLU A 88 9.68 -3.94 0.60
CA GLU A 88 10.77 -4.74 1.14
C GLU A 88 12.11 -4.01 1.01
N LEU A 89 12.42 -3.50 -0.18
CA LEU A 89 13.65 -2.77 -0.44
C LEU A 89 13.78 -1.53 0.46
N LYS A 90 12.68 -0.80 0.69
CA LYS A 90 12.67 0.33 1.64
C LYS A 90 13.03 -0.12 3.05
N LEU A 91 12.42 -1.20 3.54
CA LEU A 91 12.75 -1.74 4.86
C LEU A 91 14.20 -2.21 4.95
N THR A 92 14.74 -2.81 3.89
CA THR A 92 16.16 -3.19 3.83
C THR A 92 17.07 -1.97 3.86
N VAL A 93 16.78 -0.93 3.07
CA VAL A 93 17.55 0.32 3.07
C VAL A 93 17.52 0.98 4.45
N ASP A 94 16.34 1.12 5.07
CA ASP A 94 16.19 1.68 6.41
C ASP A 94 16.99 0.88 7.46
N GLY A 95 17.08 -0.45 7.29
CA GLY A 95 17.92 -1.32 8.12
C GLY A 95 19.42 -1.07 7.91
N LEU A 96 19.85 -1.05 6.65
CA LEU A 96 21.25 -0.81 6.28
C LEU A 96 21.73 0.58 6.68
N GLU A 97 20.88 1.61 6.61
CA GLU A 97 21.23 2.96 7.05
C GLU A 97 21.47 3.01 8.56
N LYS A 98 20.67 2.29 9.35
CA LYS A 98 20.91 2.17 10.80
C LYS A 98 22.21 1.44 11.11
N GLU A 99 22.50 0.36 10.39
CA GLU A 99 23.75 -0.38 10.56
C GLU A 99 24.95 0.50 10.15
N ARG A 100 24.87 1.20 9.02
CA ARG A 100 25.88 2.18 8.58
C ARG A 100 26.15 3.21 9.68
N ASP A 101 25.11 3.84 10.20
CA ASP A 101 25.24 4.90 11.22
C ASP A 101 25.78 4.35 12.53
N PHE A 102 25.40 3.12 12.90
CA PHE A 102 25.91 2.42 14.06
C PHE A 102 27.42 2.15 13.97
N TYR A 103 27.90 1.63 12.83
CA TYR A 103 29.32 1.40 12.63
C TYR A 103 30.11 2.71 12.50
N PHE A 104 29.57 3.71 11.79
CA PHE A 104 30.19 5.02 11.67
C PHE A 104 30.39 5.69 13.03
N SER A 105 29.37 5.67 13.89
CA SER A 105 29.47 6.24 15.25
C SER A 105 30.58 5.57 16.06
N LYS A 106 30.71 4.24 15.98
CA LYS A 106 31.81 3.51 16.66
C LYS A 106 33.18 3.89 16.13
N LEU A 107 33.34 3.99 14.81
CA LEU A 107 34.61 4.39 14.21
C LEU A 107 34.98 5.81 14.62
N ARG A 108 33.99 6.72 14.70
CA ARG A 108 34.20 8.07 15.20
C ARG A 108 34.61 8.12 16.67
N ASP A 109 33.96 7.34 17.53
CA ASP A 109 34.36 7.23 18.94
C ASP A 109 35.80 6.72 19.07
N ILE A 110 36.19 5.70 18.28
CA ILE A 110 37.56 5.17 18.24
C ILE A 110 38.56 6.24 17.77
N GLU A 111 38.22 6.99 16.74
CA GLU A 111 39.06 8.07 16.20
C GLU A 111 39.34 9.14 17.27
N LEU A 112 38.31 9.55 18.02
CA LEU A 112 38.45 10.51 19.12
C LEU A 112 39.41 10.00 20.20
N ILE A 113 39.28 8.72 20.59
CA ILE A 113 40.18 8.09 21.57
C ILE A 113 41.63 8.07 21.05
N CYS A 114 41.83 7.78 19.75
CA CYS A 114 43.17 7.78 19.17
C CYS A 114 43.82 9.18 19.20
N GLN A 115 43.04 10.23 18.96
CA GLN A 115 43.50 11.62 19.01
C GLN A 115 43.84 12.07 20.43
N GLU A 116 43.06 11.66 21.44
CA GLU A 116 43.30 12.01 22.85
C GLU A 116 44.60 11.39 23.40
N HIS A 117 44.97 10.19 22.93
CA HIS A 117 46.11 9.43 23.44
C HIS A 117 47.30 9.34 22.46
N GLU A 118 47.35 10.17 21.41
CA GLU A 118 48.31 10.05 20.30
C GLU A 118 49.78 10.01 20.79
N SER A 119 50.12 10.73 21.86
CA SER A 119 51.48 10.79 22.42
C SER A 119 51.91 9.59 23.27
N GLU A 120 50.98 8.75 23.73
CA GLU A 120 51.26 7.69 24.72
C GLU A 120 51.50 6.32 24.08
N ASN A 121 50.82 6.01 22.97
CA ASN A 121 50.86 4.70 22.32
C ASN A 121 51.01 4.80 20.79
N VAL A 122 51.91 5.69 20.35
CA VAL A 122 52.16 6.08 18.94
C VAL A 122 52.16 4.89 17.97
N GLY A 123 52.84 3.78 18.32
CA GLY A 123 53.01 2.64 17.42
C GLY A 123 51.75 1.82 17.16
N VAL A 124 50.87 1.66 18.15
CA VAL A 124 49.60 0.91 17.99
C VAL A 124 48.52 1.83 17.43
N LEU A 125 48.43 3.07 17.93
CA LEU A 125 47.45 4.04 17.49
C LEU A 125 47.64 4.41 16.01
N SER A 126 48.88 4.55 15.53
CA SER A 126 49.16 4.79 14.11
C SER A 126 48.55 3.72 13.21
N LYS A 127 48.64 2.43 13.58
CA LYS A 127 48.06 1.34 12.78
C LYS A 127 46.52 1.39 12.76
N ILE A 128 45.90 1.82 13.85
CA ILE A 128 44.45 1.98 13.93
C ILE A 128 44.02 3.16 13.07
N THR A 129 44.74 4.28 13.13
CA THR A 129 44.51 5.46 12.29
C THR A 129 44.64 5.14 10.80
N ASP A 130 45.62 4.32 10.41
CA ASP A 130 45.77 3.86 9.02
C ASP A 130 44.54 3.07 8.54
N ILE A 131 43.94 2.25 9.41
CA ILE A 131 42.69 1.51 9.09
C ILE A 131 41.51 2.48 8.97
N LEU A 132 41.40 3.46 9.87
CA LEU A 132 40.29 4.43 9.88
C LEU A 132 40.26 5.32 8.63
N TYR A 133 41.43 5.63 8.07
CA TYR A 133 41.55 6.47 6.87
C TYR A 133 41.84 5.67 5.59
N ALA A 134 41.82 4.34 5.66
CA ALA A 134 41.91 3.51 4.47
C ALA A 134 40.73 3.81 3.54
N THR A 135 41.05 4.05 2.27
CA THR A 135 40.07 4.15 1.18
C THR A 135 40.05 2.84 0.40
N GLU A 136 38.92 2.54 -0.25
CA GLU A 136 38.71 1.34 -1.07
C GLU A 136 39.72 1.19 -2.23
#